data_AF-A0A4R2JAC0-F1
#
_entry.id   AF-A0A4R2JAC0-F1
#
_cell.length_a   1.000
_cell.length_b   1.000
_cell.length_c   1.000
_cell.angle_alpha   90.00
_cell.angle_beta   90.00
_cell.angle_gamma   90.00
#
_symmetry.space_group_name_H-M   'P 1'
#
loop_
_entity.id
_entity.type
_entity.pdbx_description
1 polymer ?
#
loop_
_entity_poly.entity_id
_entity_poly.type
_entity_poly.pdbx_seq_one_letter_code
_entity_poly.pdbx_strand_id
1 'polypeptide(L)'
;MLTVVPGPASNDGHPSTGEASLIDQIGRDGARRMLAEALRAEVDAYIAAFADERDEHSHRLVVRNGYHQPREVLTSAGAVEVTAPRGNDKRVDPDTGERKRFASAILPAWARKTPKITEVLPLLYLHGLSSGDFVPALGQFLGSAKGLSAAVITKLTEQWKAEQRAFAERDLSDVDYVYLWADGIHVNIRLEEHKLCLLVTIGVRADGRKELVALADGYRESTESWADLLRDCARRGMVAPVLAVGDGASGFWGALREVFPDTREQRCWFHKIANVLSAMPKSAHPGAKKALAEIWNAEDRRHALDAATAFEAAYGAKFGKAVAKITDDVEVLLAFYDYPAEHWIHLRTTNPNESTFATVRHRTKVTKGPGSRAAGLAMAFKLIESAQARWRAVNAPHLVALVRAGATVVNGILVERPDEDAA
;
A
#
# COMPACT_ATOMS: atom_id res chain seq x y z
N MET A 1 24.09 -42.51 -18.38
CA MET A 1 25.23 -42.32 -19.30
C MET A 1 24.75 -41.41 -20.41
N LEU A 2 24.99 -40.10 -20.26
CA LEU A 2 24.71 -39.10 -21.29
C LEU A 2 26.07 -38.69 -21.85
N THR A 3 26.27 -39.01 -23.13
CA THR A 3 27.53 -38.92 -23.84
C THR A 3 27.87 -37.46 -24.09
N VAL A 4 28.98 -36.98 -23.53
CA VAL A 4 29.60 -35.69 -23.86
C VAL A 4 30.39 -35.88 -25.14
N VAL A 5 30.02 -35.17 -26.21
CA VAL A 5 30.82 -35.08 -27.44
C VAL A 5 31.67 -33.81 -27.35
N PRO A 6 33.01 -33.87 -27.51
CA PRO A 6 33.84 -32.68 -27.58
C PRO A 6 33.99 -32.20 -29.04
N GLY A 7 33.79 -30.91 -29.28
CA GLY A 7 34.08 -30.20 -30.53
C GLY A 7 34.92 -28.93 -30.25
N PRO A 8 35.68 -28.42 -31.25
CA PRO A 8 37.03 -27.89 -31.07
C PRO A 8 37.11 -26.46 -30.51
N ALA A 9 38.29 -26.16 -29.96
CA ALA A 9 38.65 -24.90 -29.35
C ALA A 9 38.74 -23.72 -30.34
N SER A 10 38.60 -22.53 -29.76
CA SER A 10 38.88 -21.17 -30.24
C SER A 10 37.98 -20.59 -31.33
N ASN A 11 37.00 -19.81 -30.89
CA ASN A 11 36.87 -18.44 -31.37
C ASN A 11 36.56 -17.56 -30.15
N ASP A 12 37.49 -16.68 -29.78
CA ASP A 12 37.33 -15.69 -28.72
C ASP A 12 36.29 -14.63 -29.16
N GLY A 13 35.02 -15.02 -29.13
CA GLY A 13 33.89 -14.12 -29.18
C GLY A 13 33.42 -13.88 -27.76
N HIS A 14 33.65 -12.68 -27.23
CA HIS A 14 32.89 -12.22 -26.06
C HIS A 14 31.40 -12.52 -26.29
N PRO A 15 30.68 -13.12 -25.33
CA PRO A 15 29.25 -13.33 -25.47
C PRO A 15 28.61 -11.96 -25.67
N SER A 16 27.97 -11.78 -26.82
CA SER A 16 27.16 -10.60 -27.10
C SER A 16 26.18 -10.41 -25.93
N THR A 17 26.18 -9.21 -25.37
CA THR A 17 25.39 -8.77 -24.22
C THR A 17 23.88 -8.67 -24.52
N GLY A 18 23.26 -9.73 -25.06
CA GLY A 18 21.87 -9.68 -25.54
C GLY A 18 21.09 -11.00 -25.64
N GLU A 19 21.68 -12.18 -25.48
CA GLU A 19 20.89 -13.42 -25.51
C GLU A 19 20.34 -13.77 -24.12
N ALA A 20 19.01 -13.81 -24.01
CA ALA A 20 18.32 -14.21 -22.79
C ALA A 20 18.75 -15.64 -22.40
N SER A 21 18.97 -15.88 -21.10
CA SER A 21 19.40 -17.20 -20.62
C SER A 21 18.41 -18.29 -21.03
N LEU A 22 18.88 -19.53 -21.16
CA LEU A 22 18.01 -20.67 -21.51
C LEU A 22 16.84 -20.82 -20.51
N ILE A 23 17.08 -20.50 -19.23
CA ILE A 23 16.05 -20.50 -18.19
C ILE A 23 14.97 -19.46 -18.50
N ASP A 24 15.36 -18.25 -18.88
CA ASP A 24 14.41 -17.16 -19.21
C ASP A 24 13.60 -17.48 -20.48
N GLN A 25 14.24 -18.12 -21.47
CA GLN A 25 13.56 -18.58 -22.67
C GLN A 25 12.49 -19.62 -22.33
N ILE A 26 12.83 -20.63 -21.53
CA ILE A 26 11.90 -21.67 -21.08
C ILE A 26 10.75 -21.04 -20.28
N GLY A 27 11.05 -20.11 -19.37
CA GLY A 27 10.05 -19.41 -18.57
C GLY A 27 9.05 -18.62 -19.42
N ARG A 28 9.55 -17.88 -20.42
CA ARG A 28 8.72 -17.11 -21.35
C ARG A 28 7.86 -18.00 -22.25
N ASP A 29 8.44 -19.09 -22.76
CA ASP A 29 7.72 -20.07 -23.57
C ASP A 29 6.63 -20.80 -22.78
N GLY A 30 6.93 -21.15 -21.52
CA GLY A 30 5.97 -21.70 -20.57
C GLY A 30 4.80 -20.74 -20.34
N ALA A 31 5.10 -19.47 -20.04
CA ALA A 31 4.09 -18.43 -19.86
C ALA A 31 3.22 -18.24 -21.12
N ARG A 32 3.81 -18.26 -22.32
CA ARG A 32 3.07 -18.19 -23.60
C ARG A 32 2.06 -19.31 -23.72
N ARG A 33 2.50 -20.55 -23.49
CA ARG A 33 1.65 -21.76 -23.64
C ARG A 33 0.54 -21.76 -22.59
N MET A 34 0.88 -21.51 -21.33
CA MET A 34 -0.09 -21.45 -20.23
C MET A 34 -1.15 -20.38 -20.46
N LEU A 35 -0.75 -19.18 -20.90
CA LEU A 35 -1.69 -18.10 -21.19
C LEU A 35 -2.60 -18.43 -22.38
N ALA A 36 -2.07 -19.06 -23.44
CA ALA A 36 -2.87 -19.50 -24.57
C ALA A 36 -3.92 -20.55 -24.16
N GLU A 37 -3.54 -21.54 -23.34
CA GLU A 37 -4.48 -22.54 -22.83
C GLU A 37 -5.53 -21.91 -21.90
N ALA A 38 -5.13 -21.02 -21.00
CA ALA A 38 -6.06 -20.34 -20.09
C ALA A 38 -7.09 -19.50 -20.86
N LEU A 39 -6.68 -18.78 -21.91
CA LEU A 39 -7.60 -18.02 -22.75
C LEU A 39 -8.54 -18.90 -23.57
N ARG A 40 -8.07 -20.07 -24.04
CA ARG A 40 -8.95 -21.06 -24.69
C ARG A 40 -9.98 -21.59 -23.71
N ALA A 41 -9.54 -21.99 -22.52
CA ALA A 41 -10.42 -22.48 -21.46
C ALA A 41 -11.47 -21.44 -21.05
N GLU A 42 -11.10 -20.16 -20.96
CA GLU A 42 -12.04 -19.07 -20.64
C GLU A 42 -13.13 -18.92 -21.72
N VAL A 43 -12.75 -18.91 -23.00
CA VAL A 43 -13.70 -18.85 -24.12
C VAL A 43 -14.57 -20.11 -24.19
N ASP A 44 -14.00 -21.28 -23.94
CA ASP A 44 -14.75 -22.54 -23.96
C ASP A 44 -15.74 -22.64 -22.81
N ALA A 45 -15.34 -22.21 -21.61
CA ALA A 45 -16.25 -22.10 -20.48
C ALA A 45 -17.41 -21.13 -20.77
N TYR A 46 -17.11 -19.98 -21.39
CA TYR A 46 -18.14 -19.01 -21.78
C TYR A 46 -19.11 -19.58 -22.82
N ILE A 47 -18.62 -20.25 -23.87
CA ILE A 47 -19.46 -20.88 -24.89
C ILE A 47 -20.30 -22.02 -24.28
N ALA A 48 -19.70 -22.84 -23.41
CA ALA A 48 -20.39 -23.95 -22.76
C ALA A 48 -21.52 -23.48 -21.84
N ALA A 49 -21.30 -22.39 -21.10
CA ALA A 49 -22.31 -21.78 -20.23
C ALA A 49 -23.57 -21.32 -20.98
N PHE A 50 -23.47 -21.09 -22.30
CA PHE A 50 -24.57 -20.66 -23.16
C PHE A 50 -24.84 -21.64 -24.31
N ALA A 51 -24.56 -22.92 -24.09
CA ALA A 51 -24.74 -23.96 -25.12
C ALA A 51 -26.21 -24.20 -25.51
N ASP A 52 -27.15 -23.90 -24.61
CA ASP A 52 -28.59 -24.06 -24.79
C ASP A 52 -29.28 -22.82 -25.36
N GLU A 53 -28.58 -21.68 -25.39
CA GLU A 53 -29.03 -20.44 -26.02
C GLU A 53 -28.97 -20.59 -27.55
N ARG A 54 -30.12 -20.83 -28.17
CA ARG A 54 -30.25 -21.15 -29.60
C ARG A 54 -31.25 -20.25 -30.31
N ASP A 55 -31.04 -20.04 -31.61
CA ASP A 55 -32.03 -19.38 -32.48
C ASP A 55 -33.19 -20.32 -32.86
N GLU A 56 -34.16 -19.79 -33.59
CA GLU A 56 -35.34 -20.51 -34.10
C GLU A 56 -34.97 -21.70 -35.01
N HIS A 57 -33.76 -21.71 -35.57
CA HIS A 57 -33.22 -22.78 -36.40
C HIS A 57 -32.31 -23.75 -35.61
N SER A 58 -32.35 -23.68 -34.26
CA SER A 58 -31.54 -24.48 -33.35
C SER A 58 -30.03 -24.25 -33.45
N HIS A 59 -29.56 -23.17 -34.06
CA HIS A 59 -28.14 -22.81 -34.04
C HIS A 59 -27.78 -22.11 -32.73
N ARG A 60 -26.60 -22.42 -32.18
CA ARG A 60 -26.11 -21.73 -30.98
C ARG A 60 -25.91 -20.24 -31.24
N LEU A 61 -26.38 -19.42 -30.30
CA LEU A 61 -26.21 -17.97 -30.33
C LEU A 61 -24.80 -17.56 -29.91
N VAL A 62 -24.11 -18.38 -29.11
CA VAL A 62 -22.72 -18.15 -28.68
C VAL A 62 -21.82 -19.20 -29.32
N VAL A 63 -20.89 -18.75 -30.16
CA VAL A 63 -20.00 -19.64 -30.93
C VAL A 63 -18.57 -19.13 -30.96
N ARG A 64 -17.60 -20.02 -31.16
CA ARG A 64 -16.21 -19.64 -31.41
C ARG A 64 -16.08 -18.98 -32.79
N ASN A 65 -15.31 -17.91 -32.89
CA ASN A 65 -15.13 -17.09 -34.10
C ASN A 65 -13.64 -16.84 -34.41
N GLY A 66 -12.86 -17.91 -34.42
CA GLY A 66 -11.42 -17.88 -34.70
C GLY A 66 -10.62 -17.15 -33.62
N TYR A 67 -9.58 -16.44 -34.04
CA TYR A 67 -8.63 -15.77 -33.16
C TYR A 67 -8.44 -14.30 -33.56
N HIS A 68 -8.04 -13.47 -32.59
CA HIS A 68 -7.53 -12.14 -32.87
C HIS A 68 -6.16 -12.22 -33.55
N GLN A 69 -5.73 -11.11 -34.17
CA GLN A 69 -4.35 -10.97 -34.62
C GLN A 69 -3.39 -11.12 -33.43
N PRO A 70 -2.24 -11.81 -33.61
CA PRO A 70 -1.23 -11.92 -32.58
C PRO A 70 -0.80 -10.54 -32.09
N ARG A 71 -0.56 -10.42 -30.79
CA ARG A 71 -0.03 -9.20 -30.20
C ARG A 71 0.90 -9.50 -29.04
N GLU A 72 1.90 -8.67 -28.89
CA GLU A 72 2.84 -8.76 -27.78
C GLU A 72 2.22 -8.18 -26.50
N VAL A 73 2.34 -8.91 -25.39
CA VAL A 73 1.91 -8.51 -24.05
C VAL A 73 3.11 -8.59 -23.12
N LEU A 74 3.46 -7.48 -22.48
CA LEU A 74 4.52 -7.44 -21.47
C LEU A 74 4.04 -8.07 -20.15
N THR A 75 4.73 -9.12 -19.73
CA THR A 75 4.48 -9.83 -18.47
C THR A 75 5.73 -9.82 -17.59
N SER A 76 5.64 -10.32 -16.35
CA SER A 76 6.81 -10.52 -15.50
C SER A 76 7.81 -11.56 -16.04
N ALA A 77 7.39 -12.44 -16.94
CA ALA A 77 8.25 -13.38 -17.67
C ALA A 77 8.85 -12.78 -18.96
N GLY A 78 8.63 -11.49 -19.19
CA GLY A 78 9.01 -10.77 -20.40
C GLY A 78 7.88 -10.63 -21.42
N ALA A 79 8.26 -10.21 -22.61
CA ALA A 79 7.35 -10.03 -23.74
C ALA A 79 6.85 -11.36 -24.28
N VAL A 80 5.54 -11.57 -24.26
CA VAL A 80 4.89 -12.79 -24.73
C VAL A 80 3.96 -12.46 -25.88
N GLU A 81 4.11 -13.13 -27.02
CA GLU A 81 3.14 -13.05 -28.11
C GLU A 81 1.88 -13.85 -27.74
N VAL A 82 0.73 -13.20 -27.84
CA VAL A 82 -0.56 -13.78 -27.48
C VAL A 82 -1.53 -13.69 -28.64
N THR A 83 -2.12 -14.83 -28.98
CA THR A 83 -3.18 -14.97 -29.99
C THR A 83 -4.47 -15.38 -29.28
N ALA A 84 -5.27 -14.39 -28.91
CA ALA A 84 -6.47 -14.61 -28.10
C ALA A 84 -7.62 -15.21 -28.94
N PRO A 85 -8.27 -16.29 -28.49
CA PRO A 85 -9.47 -16.83 -29.13
C PRO A 85 -10.64 -15.83 -29.04
N ARG A 86 -11.56 -15.92 -30.00
CA ARG A 86 -12.75 -15.07 -30.08
C ARG A 86 -14.01 -15.88 -29.89
N GLY A 87 -14.90 -15.38 -29.05
CA GLY A 87 -16.31 -15.74 -29.05
C GLY A 87 -17.12 -14.73 -29.85
N ASN A 88 -18.06 -15.19 -30.66
CA ASN A 88 -19.13 -14.38 -31.20
C ASN A 88 -20.40 -14.69 -30.41
N ASP A 89 -20.84 -13.72 -29.63
CA ASP A 89 -22.10 -13.78 -28.91
C ASP A 89 -23.15 -13.01 -29.72
N LYS A 90 -24.18 -13.71 -30.20
CA LYS A 90 -25.27 -13.11 -30.98
C LYS A 90 -26.45 -12.67 -30.12
N ARG A 91 -26.43 -12.94 -28.82
CA ARG A 91 -27.52 -12.57 -27.91
C ARG A 91 -27.60 -11.06 -27.79
N VAL A 92 -28.82 -10.59 -27.56
CA VAL A 92 -29.12 -9.18 -27.36
C VAL A 92 -29.41 -8.96 -25.87
N ASP A 93 -28.87 -7.89 -25.33
CA ASP A 93 -29.17 -7.45 -23.98
C ASP A 93 -30.58 -6.83 -23.94
N PRO A 94 -31.50 -7.34 -23.11
CA PRO A 94 -32.90 -6.94 -23.13
C PRO A 94 -33.13 -5.50 -22.67
N ASP A 95 -32.24 -4.94 -21.85
CA ASP A 95 -32.38 -3.60 -21.29
C ASP A 95 -31.82 -2.53 -22.24
N THR A 96 -30.74 -2.85 -22.93
CA THR A 96 -30.03 -1.90 -23.81
C THR A 96 -30.32 -2.10 -25.30
N GLY A 97 -30.82 -3.27 -25.71
CA GLY A 97 -31.00 -3.64 -27.12
C GLY A 97 -29.69 -3.89 -27.87
N GLU A 98 -28.53 -3.84 -27.19
CA GLU A 98 -27.23 -4.05 -27.80
C GLU A 98 -26.82 -5.52 -27.81
N ARG A 99 -25.98 -5.90 -28.79
CA ARG A 99 -25.43 -7.26 -28.85
C ARG A 99 -24.42 -7.46 -27.71
N LYS A 100 -24.60 -8.54 -26.95
CA LYS A 100 -23.64 -8.98 -25.92
C LYS A 100 -22.28 -9.30 -26.55
N ARG A 101 -21.19 -9.06 -25.80
CA ARG A 101 -19.83 -9.32 -26.26
C ARG A 101 -19.08 -10.10 -25.19
N PHE A 102 -18.36 -11.13 -25.63
CA PHE A 102 -17.36 -11.78 -24.78
C PHE A 102 -16.22 -10.79 -24.50
N ALA A 103 -15.95 -10.56 -23.21
CA ALA A 103 -14.80 -9.81 -22.74
C ALA A 103 -13.97 -10.73 -21.83
N SER A 104 -12.73 -10.99 -22.24
CA SER A 104 -11.80 -11.80 -21.44
C SER A 104 -11.45 -11.09 -20.13
N ALA A 105 -11.59 -11.79 -19.01
CA ALA A 105 -11.11 -11.34 -17.70
C ALA A 105 -9.59 -11.52 -17.59
N ILE A 106 -9.03 -12.55 -18.25
CA ILE A 106 -7.59 -12.84 -18.26
C ILE A 106 -6.82 -11.80 -19.09
N LEU A 107 -7.29 -11.47 -20.29
CA LEU A 107 -6.63 -10.53 -21.20
C LEU A 107 -7.65 -9.52 -21.77
N PRO A 108 -7.87 -8.39 -21.07
CA PRO A 108 -8.78 -7.36 -21.52
C PRO A 108 -8.49 -6.85 -22.94
N ALA A 109 -9.52 -6.29 -23.57
CA ALA A 109 -9.42 -5.70 -24.89
C ALA A 109 -8.25 -4.69 -24.93
N TRP A 110 -7.45 -4.79 -26.00
CA TRP A 110 -6.29 -3.94 -26.26
C TRP A 110 -5.16 -3.92 -25.22
N ALA A 111 -5.22 -4.71 -24.15
CA ALA A 111 -4.13 -4.83 -23.19
C ALA A 111 -2.80 -5.21 -23.88
N ARG A 112 -1.74 -4.46 -23.55
CA ARG A 112 -0.36 -4.66 -24.05
C ARG A 112 0.64 -4.95 -22.94
N LYS A 113 0.20 -4.87 -21.68
CA LYS A 113 1.01 -5.11 -20.49
C LYS A 113 0.12 -5.53 -19.34
N THR A 114 0.64 -6.36 -18.46
CA THR A 114 -0.07 -6.74 -17.23
C THR A 114 -0.15 -5.56 -16.25
N PRO A 115 -1.14 -5.54 -15.34
CA PRO A 115 -1.21 -4.56 -14.25
C PRO A 115 0.09 -4.51 -13.44
N LYS A 116 0.71 -5.67 -13.20
CA LYS A 116 1.96 -5.79 -12.45
C LYS A 116 3.12 -5.00 -13.07
N ILE A 117 3.26 -5.00 -14.41
CA ILE A 117 4.27 -4.18 -15.09
C ILE A 117 3.97 -2.69 -14.89
N THR A 118 2.70 -2.29 -14.92
CA THR A 118 2.31 -0.89 -14.71
C THR A 118 2.60 -0.42 -13.28
N GLU A 119 2.41 -1.28 -12.27
CA GLU A 119 2.75 -1.00 -10.85
C GLU A 119 4.24 -0.77 -10.60
N VAL A 120 5.12 -1.36 -11.42
CA VAL A 120 6.58 -1.21 -11.28
C VAL A 120 7.05 0.15 -11.82
N LEU A 121 6.29 0.76 -12.75
CA LEU A 121 6.70 2.03 -13.37
C LEU A 121 6.79 3.21 -12.37
N PRO A 122 5.80 3.46 -11.48
CA PRO A 122 5.94 4.48 -10.43
C PRO A 122 7.14 4.22 -9.53
N LEU A 123 7.44 2.95 -9.22
CA LEU A 123 8.59 2.58 -8.40
C LEU A 123 9.89 3.01 -9.07
N LEU A 124 10.10 2.63 -10.33
CA LEU A 124 11.32 2.99 -11.07
C LEU A 124 11.50 4.51 -11.17
N TYR A 125 10.42 5.28 -11.21
CA TYR A 125 10.48 6.74 -11.32
C TYR A 125 10.77 7.37 -9.96
N LEU A 126 10.17 6.85 -8.89
CA LEU A 126 10.50 7.25 -7.51
C LEU A 126 11.96 6.90 -7.17
N HIS A 127 12.45 5.80 -7.74
CA HIS A 127 13.86 5.41 -7.76
C HIS A 127 14.71 6.23 -8.71
N GLY A 128 14.14 7.20 -9.42
CA GLY A 128 14.81 8.23 -10.22
C GLY A 128 15.61 7.74 -11.42
N LEU A 129 15.19 6.61 -12.00
CA LEU A 129 15.40 6.40 -13.43
C LEU A 129 14.69 7.53 -14.17
N SER A 130 15.36 8.18 -15.12
CA SER A 130 14.65 9.13 -15.98
C SER A 130 13.70 8.37 -16.89
N SER A 131 12.62 8.99 -17.38
CA SER A 131 11.74 8.33 -18.37
C SER A 131 12.50 7.83 -19.61
N GLY A 132 13.67 8.41 -19.90
CA GLY A 132 14.58 7.94 -20.95
C GLY A 132 15.35 6.66 -20.59
N ASP A 133 15.68 6.44 -19.32
CA ASP A 133 16.43 5.27 -18.83
C ASP A 133 15.53 4.04 -18.59
N PHE A 134 14.23 4.25 -18.49
CA PHE A 134 13.24 3.17 -18.35
C PHE A 134 13.27 2.23 -19.55
N VAL A 135 13.35 2.80 -20.75
CA VAL A 135 13.26 2.01 -21.99
C VAL A 135 14.45 1.06 -22.12
N PRO A 136 15.71 1.51 -21.93
CA PRO A 136 16.85 0.61 -21.87
C PRO A 136 16.75 -0.42 -20.73
N ALA A 137 16.43 0.01 -19.50
CA ALA A 137 16.45 -0.87 -18.33
C ALA A 137 15.38 -1.97 -18.40
N LEU A 138 14.14 -1.59 -18.68
CA LEU A 138 13.04 -2.55 -18.82
C LEU A 138 13.07 -3.29 -20.16
N GLY A 139 13.57 -2.66 -21.22
CA GLY A 139 13.75 -3.31 -22.52
C GLY A 139 14.71 -4.49 -22.43
N GLN A 140 15.84 -4.31 -21.74
CA GLN A 140 16.79 -5.40 -21.47
C GLN A 140 16.18 -6.49 -20.57
N PHE A 141 15.49 -6.09 -19.50
CA PHE A 141 14.92 -7.04 -18.54
C PHE A 141 13.74 -7.84 -19.10
N LEU A 142 12.82 -7.18 -19.82
CA LEU A 142 11.60 -7.79 -20.34
C LEU A 142 11.76 -8.36 -21.76
N GLY A 143 12.91 -8.11 -22.41
CA GLY A 143 13.18 -8.51 -23.80
C GLY A 143 12.41 -7.70 -24.84
N SER A 144 11.75 -6.60 -24.45
CA SER A 144 11.08 -5.68 -25.36
C SER A 144 10.89 -4.30 -24.75
N ALA A 145 11.15 -3.28 -25.55
CA ALA A 145 10.90 -1.88 -25.24
C ALA A 145 9.48 -1.42 -25.63
N LYS A 146 8.70 -2.26 -26.33
CA LYS A 146 7.37 -1.88 -26.84
C LYS A 146 6.41 -1.62 -25.70
N GLY A 147 5.73 -0.47 -25.71
CA GLY A 147 4.78 -0.09 -24.66
C GLY A 147 5.41 0.56 -23.42
N LEU A 148 6.71 0.91 -23.49
CA LEU A 148 7.47 1.56 -22.42
C LEU A 148 8.06 2.92 -22.81
N SER A 149 7.69 3.48 -23.97
CA SER A 149 8.24 4.75 -24.47
C SER A 149 8.01 5.91 -23.50
N ALA A 150 8.86 6.94 -23.59
CA ALA A 150 8.72 8.15 -22.77
C ALA A 150 7.32 8.77 -22.85
N ALA A 151 6.68 8.75 -24.04
CA ALA A 151 5.31 9.21 -24.22
C ALA A 151 4.27 8.39 -23.43
N VAL A 152 4.47 7.06 -23.34
CA VAL A 152 3.61 6.19 -22.51
C VAL A 152 3.79 6.52 -21.02
N ILE A 153 5.01 6.79 -20.57
CA ILE A 153 5.29 7.17 -19.17
C ILE A 153 4.64 8.52 -18.82
N THR A 154 4.74 9.51 -19.71
CA THR A 154 4.06 10.81 -19.53
C THR A 154 2.54 10.62 -19.45
N LYS A 155 1.95 9.85 -20.38
CA LYS A 155 0.52 9.58 -20.37
C LYS A 155 0.07 8.86 -19.10
N LEU A 156 0.85 7.89 -18.61
CA LEU A 156 0.59 7.21 -17.35
C LEU A 156 0.66 8.16 -16.16
N THR A 157 1.64 9.07 -16.15
CA THR A 157 1.76 10.07 -15.08
C THR A 157 0.56 11.00 -15.04
N GLU A 158 0.07 11.46 -16.19
CA GLU A 158 -1.16 12.27 -16.25
C GLU A 158 -2.40 11.49 -15.81
N GLN A 159 -2.49 10.20 -16.17
CA GLN A 159 -3.55 9.33 -15.68
C GLN A 159 -3.48 9.19 -14.15
N TRP A 160 -2.30 8.94 -13.56
CA TRP A 160 -2.15 8.82 -12.12
C TRP A 160 -2.46 10.12 -11.38
N LYS A 161 -2.13 11.28 -11.96
CA LYS A 161 -2.54 12.58 -11.41
C LYS A 161 -4.05 12.73 -11.40
N ALA A 162 -4.74 12.30 -12.46
CA ALA A 162 -6.20 12.31 -12.51
C ALA A 162 -6.82 11.36 -11.47
N GLU A 163 -6.28 10.15 -11.35
CA GLU A 163 -6.70 9.17 -10.34
C GLU A 163 -6.47 9.70 -8.91
N GLN A 164 -5.31 10.32 -8.64
CA GLN A 164 -5.02 10.91 -7.34
C GLN A 164 -5.94 12.09 -7.01
N ARG A 165 -6.28 12.93 -7.98
CA ARG A 165 -7.27 14.00 -7.78
C ARG A 165 -8.66 13.45 -7.49
N ALA A 166 -9.12 12.48 -8.27
CA ALA A 166 -10.40 11.81 -8.03
C ALA A 166 -10.44 11.16 -6.63
N PHE A 167 -9.34 10.56 -6.19
CA PHE A 167 -9.19 10.04 -4.83
C PHE A 167 -9.23 11.15 -3.77
N ALA A 168 -8.57 12.28 -4.00
CA ALA A 168 -8.56 13.42 -3.08
C ALA A 168 -9.94 14.09 -2.96
N GLU A 169 -10.79 13.97 -3.98
CA GLU A 169 -12.14 14.55 -4.01
C GLU A 169 -13.24 13.56 -3.61
N ARG A 170 -12.90 12.27 -3.41
CA ARG A 170 -13.90 11.22 -3.14
C ARG A 170 -14.68 11.49 -1.85
N ASP A 171 -15.94 11.09 -1.86
CA ASP A 171 -16.78 11.06 -0.66
C ASP A 171 -16.21 10.07 0.38
N LEU A 172 -16.21 10.49 1.63
CA LEU A 172 -15.80 9.71 2.80
C LEU A 172 -16.97 9.40 3.73
N SER A 173 -18.18 9.86 3.43
CA SER A 173 -19.38 9.67 4.26
C SER A 173 -19.82 8.21 4.39
N ASP A 174 -19.56 7.39 3.36
CA ASP A 174 -19.91 5.96 3.31
C ASP A 174 -18.92 5.05 4.07
N VAL A 175 -17.83 5.62 4.63
CA VAL A 175 -16.80 4.82 5.29
C VAL A 175 -16.51 5.34 6.69
N ASP A 176 -16.81 4.49 7.67
CA ASP A 176 -16.51 4.76 9.07
C ASP A 176 -15.11 4.25 9.45
N TYR A 177 -14.20 5.20 9.71
CA TYR A 177 -12.83 4.92 10.15
C TYR A 177 -12.73 5.00 11.68
N VAL A 178 -12.55 3.85 12.33
CA VAL A 178 -12.51 3.75 13.81
C VAL A 178 -11.13 4.13 14.36
N TYR A 179 -10.07 3.74 13.65
CA TYR A 179 -8.69 4.12 13.97
C TYR A 179 -8.07 4.86 12.80
N LEU A 180 -7.17 5.80 13.09
CA LEU A 180 -6.46 6.58 12.08
C LEU A 180 -4.95 6.62 12.40
N TRP A 181 -4.09 6.13 11.53
CA TRP A 181 -2.66 6.38 11.59
C TRP A 181 -2.28 7.60 10.76
N ALA A 182 -1.48 8.50 11.33
CA ALA A 182 -0.90 9.64 10.62
C ALA A 182 0.63 9.53 10.57
N ASP A 183 1.21 9.85 9.40
CA ASP A 183 2.67 9.95 9.22
C ASP A 183 3.02 11.05 8.21
N GLY A 184 4.18 11.68 8.42
CA GLY A 184 4.76 12.70 7.56
C GLY A 184 6.00 12.15 6.84
N ILE A 185 6.08 12.37 5.53
CA ILE A 185 7.06 11.67 4.68
C ILE A 185 7.76 12.63 3.78
N HIS A 186 9.08 12.69 3.93
CA HIS A 186 9.92 13.58 3.16
C HIS A 186 10.49 12.85 1.93
N VAL A 187 10.14 13.31 0.74
CA VAL A 187 10.63 12.81 -0.54
C VAL A 187 11.41 13.93 -1.25
N ASN A 188 12.59 13.65 -1.79
CA ASN A 188 13.33 14.65 -2.57
C ASN A 188 12.63 14.89 -3.91
N ILE A 189 12.52 16.14 -4.40
CA ILE A 189 12.02 16.50 -5.74
C ILE A 189 13.19 16.97 -6.61
N ARG A 190 13.16 16.68 -7.92
CA ARG A 190 14.26 17.00 -8.84
C ARG A 190 14.34 18.44 -9.28
N LEU A 191 13.18 19.07 -9.49
CA LEU A 191 13.09 20.42 -10.02
C LEU A 191 12.92 21.49 -8.93
N GLU A 192 12.96 21.11 -7.65
CA GLU A 192 12.80 22.01 -6.51
C GLU A 192 13.89 21.72 -5.46
N GLU A 193 14.46 22.76 -4.84
CA GLU A 193 15.45 22.59 -3.77
C GLU A 193 14.83 22.02 -2.47
N HIS A 194 13.50 22.09 -2.35
CA HIS A 194 12.76 21.67 -1.16
C HIS A 194 12.29 20.22 -1.25
N LYS A 195 12.36 19.50 -0.13
CA LYS A 195 11.77 18.16 0.01
C LYS A 195 10.24 18.28 -0.01
N LEU A 196 9.58 17.40 -0.74
CA LEU A 196 8.16 17.17 -0.64
C LEU A 196 7.85 16.58 0.73
N CYS A 197 7.00 17.24 1.50
CA CYS A 197 6.42 16.66 2.70
C CYS A 197 5.06 16.07 2.31
N LEU A 198 4.93 14.75 2.31
CA LEU A 198 3.67 14.05 2.11
C LEU A 198 3.05 13.78 3.48
N LEU A 199 1.84 14.27 3.68
CA LEU A 199 1.02 13.97 4.85
C LEU A 199 0.12 12.80 4.49
N VAL A 200 0.22 11.72 5.25
CA VAL A 200 -0.48 10.46 4.96
C VAL A 200 -1.35 10.06 6.13
N THR A 201 -2.59 9.68 5.83
CA THR A 201 -3.50 9.08 6.80
C THR A 201 -3.98 7.71 6.33
N ILE A 202 -3.84 6.68 7.16
CA ILE A 202 -4.38 5.33 6.94
C ILE A 202 -5.45 5.07 8.00
N GLY A 203 -6.65 4.70 7.58
CA GLY A 203 -7.77 4.40 8.45
C GLY A 203 -8.01 2.90 8.61
N VAL A 204 -8.66 2.51 9.71
CA VAL A 204 -9.26 1.18 9.90
C VAL A 204 -10.76 1.31 9.80
N ARG A 205 -11.36 0.64 8.81
CA ARG A 205 -12.81 0.60 8.63
C ARG A 205 -13.46 -0.19 9.77
N ALA A 206 -14.77 -0.03 9.98
CA ALA A 206 -15.52 -0.82 10.96
C ALA A 206 -15.39 -2.36 10.80
N ASP A 207 -15.08 -2.85 9.59
CA ASP A 207 -14.80 -4.27 9.31
C ASP A 207 -13.33 -4.69 9.57
N GLY A 208 -12.53 -3.80 10.13
CA GLY A 208 -11.12 -3.99 10.48
C GLY A 208 -10.13 -3.93 9.31
N ARG A 209 -10.57 -3.69 8.07
CA ARG A 209 -9.66 -3.49 6.93
C ARG A 209 -8.99 -2.11 7.01
N LYS A 210 -7.72 -2.08 6.59
CA LYS A 210 -6.92 -0.85 6.50
C LYS A 210 -7.07 -0.24 5.11
N GLU A 211 -7.16 1.09 5.06
CA GLU A 211 -7.32 1.84 3.82
C GLU A 211 -6.59 3.18 3.90
N LEU A 212 -5.97 3.63 2.81
CA LEU A 212 -5.48 4.99 2.67
C LEU A 212 -6.70 5.92 2.69
N VAL A 213 -6.73 6.84 3.65
CA VAL A 213 -7.83 7.80 3.83
C VAL A 213 -7.56 9.04 3.00
N ALA A 214 -6.39 9.65 3.23
CA ALA A 214 -5.97 10.85 2.53
C ALA A 214 -4.45 10.94 2.38
N LEU A 215 -4.03 11.61 1.31
CA LEU A 215 -2.64 11.89 0.96
C LEU A 215 -2.56 13.30 0.36
N ALA A 216 -1.77 14.16 0.98
CA ALA A 216 -1.56 15.54 0.52
C ALA A 216 -0.10 15.96 0.58
N ASP A 217 0.27 16.96 -0.23
CA ASP A 217 1.58 17.58 -0.21
C ASP A 217 1.62 18.79 0.76
N GLY A 218 1.99 18.55 2.01
CA GLY A 218 2.28 19.61 2.95
C GLY A 218 3.45 20.48 2.48
N TYR A 219 3.41 21.78 2.79
CA TYR A 219 4.62 22.63 2.69
C TYR A 219 5.64 22.19 3.75
N ARG A 220 5.16 21.87 4.95
CA ARG A 220 5.88 21.26 6.10
C ARG A 220 4.89 20.41 6.91
N GLU A 221 5.38 19.69 7.92
CA GLU A 221 4.54 19.07 8.96
C GLU A 221 4.03 20.10 9.98
N SER A 222 3.50 21.24 9.49
CA SER A 222 2.92 22.28 10.36
C SER A 222 1.51 21.87 10.82
N THR A 223 1.06 22.48 11.92
CA THR A 223 -0.32 22.34 12.38
C THR A 223 -1.32 22.73 11.29
N GLU A 224 -1.06 23.81 10.57
CA GLU A 224 -1.93 24.29 9.49
C GLU A 224 -2.05 23.29 8.35
N SER A 225 -0.94 22.71 7.87
CA SER A 225 -1.00 21.71 6.79
C SER A 225 -1.75 20.44 7.19
N TRP A 226 -1.61 20.00 8.45
CA TRP A 226 -2.41 18.90 8.97
C TRP A 226 -3.88 19.28 9.17
N ALA A 227 -4.18 20.50 9.63
CA ALA A 227 -5.54 20.98 9.82
C ALA A 227 -6.26 21.09 8.48
N ASP A 228 -5.60 21.58 7.43
CA ASP A 228 -6.17 21.61 6.08
C ASP A 228 -6.55 20.22 5.58
N LEU A 229 -5.67 19.23 5.77
CA LEU A 229 -5.95 17.84 5.41
C LEU A 229 -7.12 17.25 6.21
N LEU A 230 -7.15 17.43 7.53
CA LEU A 230 -8.20 16.88 8.38
C LEU A 230 -9.55 17.60 8.16
N ARG A 231 -9.56 18.93 8.00
CA ARG A 231 -10.76 19.69 7.64
C ARG A 231 -11.28 19.27 6.28
N ASP A 232 -10.39 18.98 5.33
CA ASP A 232 -10.78 18.42 4.04
C ASP A 232 -11.47 17.07 4.16
N CYS A 233 -10.89 16.13 4.94
CA CYS A 233 -11.54 14.86 5.22
C CYS A 233 -12.93 15.06 5.88
N ALA A 234 -13.03 15.95 6.87
CA ALA A 234 -14.30 16.26 7.54
C ALA A 234 -15.34 16.85 6.57
N ARG A 235 -14.95 17.78 5.70
CA ARG A 235 -15.84 18.34 4.65
C ARG A 235 -16.32 17.27 3.67
N ARG A 236 -15.51 16.27 3.38
CA ARG A 236 -15.87 15.11 2.54
C ARG A 236 -16.67 14.06 3.30
N GLY A 237 -17.12 14.34 4.52
CA GLY A 237 -18.02 13.47 5.29
C GLY A 237 -17.34 12.47 6.21
N MET A 238 -16.01 12.52 6.37
CA MET A 238 -15.32 11.64 7.32
C MET A 238 -15.77 11.94 8.75
N VAL A 239 -16.29 10.92 9.42
CA VAL A 239 -16.59 11.01 10.85
C VAL A 239 -15.30 10.91 11.66
N ALA A 240 -15.24 11.63 12.79
CA ALA A 240 -14.10 11.58 13.71
C ALA A 240 -13.76 10.12 14.10
N PRO A 241 -12.48 9.71 13.99
CA PRO A 241 -12.05 8.41 14.47
C PRO A 241 -12.06 8.35 16.00
N VAL A 242 -12.09 7.14 16.55
CA VAL A 242 -12.05 6.95 18.02
C VAL A 242 -10.62 7.16 18.55
N LEU A 243 -9.61 6.68 17.80
CA LEU A 243 -8.20 6.81 18.13
C LEU A 243 -7.38 7.24 16.92
N ALA A 244 -6.52 8.23 17.10
CA ALA A 244 -5.46 8.55 16.18
C ALA A 244 -4.10 8.10 16.71
N VAL A 245 -3.29 7.48 15.86
CA VAL A 245 -1.94 6.99 16.16
C VAL A 245 -0.93 7.74 15.29
N GLY A 246 0.10 8.33 15.88
CA GLY A 246 1.10 9.10 15.13
C GLY A 246 2.45 9.21 15.84
N ASP A 247 3.43 9.77 15.15
CA ASP A 247 4.69 10.20 15.79
C ASP A 247 4.46 11.44 16.69
N GLY A 248 5.45 11.82 17.48
CA GLY A 248 5.52 13.03 18.30
C GLY A 248 5.40 14.36 17.56
N ALA A 249 5.34 14.39 16.22
CA ALA A 249 5.29 15.61 15.42
C ALA A 249 4.13 16.53 15.86
N SER A 250 4.47 17.70 16.42
CA SER A 250 3.52 18.58 17.11
C SER A 250 2.39 19.09 16.22
N GLY A 251 2.62 19.22 14.91
CA GLY A 251 1.64 19.74 13.95
C GLY A 251 0.37 18.89 13.88
N PHE A 252 0.50 17.58 13.73
CA PHE A 252 -0.65 16.68 13.60
C PHE A 252 -1.58 16.75 14.80
N TRP A 253 -1.03 16.74 16.01
CA TRP A 253 -1.82 16.71 17.25
C TRP A 253 -2.53 18.04 17.52
N GLY A 254 -1.89 19.17 17.18
CA GLY A 254 -2.56 20.47 17.21
C GLY A 254 -3.78 20.50 16.29
N ALA A 255 -3.63 19.98 15.07
CA ALA A 255 -4.70 19.91 14.09
C ALA A 255 -5.81 18.94 14.51
N LEU A 256 -5.44 17.78 15.06
CA LEU A 256 -6.40 16.77 15.51
C LEU A 256 -7.31 17.32 16.61
N ARG A 257 -6.74 18.00 17.61
CA ARG A 257 -7.51 18.63 18.71
C ARG A 257 -8.46 19.71 18.22
N GLU A 258 -8.11 20.38 17.12
CA GLU A 258 -8.95 21.41 16.53
C GLU A 258 -10.10 20.82 15.71
N VAL A 259 -9.80 19.84 14.84
CA VAL A 259 -10.76 19.33 13.85
C VAL A 259 -11.61 18.18 14.39
N PHE A 260 -11.01 17.31 15.20
CA PHE A 260 -11.66 16.13 15.78
C PHE A 260 -11.35 16.01 17.29
N PRO A 261 -11.86 16.94 18.12
CA PRO A 261 -11.48 17.07 19.53
C PRO A 261 -11.76 15.82 20.39
N ASP A 262 -12.76 15.02 20.00
CA ASP A 262 -13.12 13.80 20.72
C ASP A 262 -12.23 12.59 20.38
N THR A 263 -11.36 12.72 19.37
CA THR A 263 -10.43 11.65 18.97
C THR A 263 -9.32 11.51 20.01
N ARG A 264 -9.14 10.31 20.57
CA ARG A 264 -8.02 10.06 21.50
C ARG A 264 -6.67 10.00 20.79
N GLU A 265 -5.62 10.39 21.49
CA GLU A 265 -4.25 10.37 20.98
C GLU A 265 -3.47 9.13 21.43
N GLN A 266 -2.80 8.47 20.50
CA GLN A 266 -1.82 7.43 20.76
C GLN A 266 -0.47 7.77 20.11
N ARG A 267 0.59 7.86 20.91
CA ARG A 267 1.95 8.08 20.39
C ARG A 267 2.60 6.76 20.00
N CYS A 268 3.28 6.75 18.86
CA CYS A 268 3.99 5.59 18.35
C CYS A 268 5.19 5.22 19.23
N TRP A 269 5.20 4.00 19.76
CA TRP A 269 6.30 3.48 20.59
C TRP A 269 7.61 3.36 19.80
N PHE A 270 7.57 3.03 18.51
CA PHE A 270 8.77 2.91 17.70
C PHE A 270 9.56 4.22 17.64
N HIS A 271 8.89 5.32 17.26
CA HIS A 271 9.52 6.63 17.23
C HIS A 271 9.87 7.13 18.63
N LYS A 272 9.02 6.83 19.63
CA LYS A 272 9.31 7.18 21.02
C LYS A 272 10.61 6.54 21.51
N ILE A 273 10.83 5.26 21.25
CA ILE A 273 12.07 4.55 21.61
C ILE A 273 13.27 5.24 20.94
N ALA A 274 13.20 5.55 19.63
CA ALA A 274 14.27 6.26 18.94
C ALA A 274 14.58 7.63 19.59
N ASN A 275 13.54 8.39 19.94
CA ASN A 275 13.67 9.68 20.61
C ASN A 275 14.33 9.56 22.00
N VAL A 276 13.95 8.56 22.80
CA VAL A 276 14.59 8.30 24.10
C VAL A 276 16.07 7.96 23.92
N LEU A 277 16.39 7.02 23.02
CA LEU A 277 17.76 6.58 22.78
C LEU A 277 18.67 7.69 22.25
N SER A 278 18.15 8.63 21.45
CA SER A 278 18.90 9.79 20.97
C SER A 278 19.38 10.73 22.09
N ALA A 279 18.71 10.70 23.25
CA ALA A 279 19.06 11.48 24.43
C ALA A 279 20.01 10.71 25.38
N MET A 280 20.54 9.57 24.95
CA MET A 280 21.39 8.68 25.75
C MET A 280 22.64 8.25 24.98
N PRO A 281 23.78 7.99 25.66
CA PRO A 281 24.96 7.42 25.02
C PRO A 281 24.69 5.99 24.53
N LYS A 282 25.33 5.60 23.42
CA LYS A 282 25.15 4.27 22.80
C LYS A 282 25.41 3.10 23.75
N SER A 283 26.31 3.26 24.72
CA SER A 283 26.61 2.24 25.73
C SER A 283 25.42 1.91 26.64
N ALA A 284 24.50 2.85 26.87
CA ALA A 284 23.30 2.64 27.68
C ALA A 284 22.12 2.06 26.88
N HIS A 285 22.20 2.05 25.52
CA HIS A 285 21.09 1.65 24.66
C HIS A 285 20.59 0.22 24.91
N PRO A 286 21.44 -0.81 25.11
CA PRO A 286 20.94 -2.17 25.33
C PRO A 286 20.05 -2.29 26.57
N GLY A 287 20.49 -1.71 27.70
CA GLY A 287 19.71 -1.70 28.94
C GLY A 287 18.42 -0.87 28.80
N ALA A 288 18.53 0.33 28.21
CA ALA A 288 17.38 1.21 28.03
C ALA A 288 16.31 0.58 27.14
N LYS A 289 16.70 -0.12 26.05
CA LYS A 289 15.76 -0.84 25.19
C LYS A 289 15.01 -1.94 25.94
N LYS A 290 15.71 -2.70 26.80
CA LYS A 290 15.07 -3.73 27.63
C LYS A 290 14.05 -3.09 28.57
N ALA A 291 14.45 -2.07 29.32
CA ALA A 291 13.57 -1.39 30.26
C ALA A 291 12.36 -0.73 29.58
N LEU A 292 12.54 -0.11 28.40
CA LEU A 292 11.43 0.40 27.59
C LEU A 292 10.48 -0.72 27.14
N ALA A 293 11.01 -1.90 26.80
CA ALA A 293 10.20 -3.06 26.41
C ALA A 293 9.31 -3.58 27.54
N GLU A 294 9.74 -3.48 28.80
CA GLU A 294 8.91 -3.80 29.95
C GLU A 294 7.69 -2.86 30.05
N ILE A 295 7.79 -1.61 29.59
CA ILE A 295 6.66 -0.66 29.62
C ILE A 295 5.64 -1.02 28.55
N TRP A 296 6.05 -1.07 27.28
CA TRP A 296 5.08 -1.18 26.18
C TRP A 296 4.58 -2.61 25.93
N ASN A 297 5.22 -3.63 26.52
CA ASN A 297 4.73 -5.02 26.53
C ASN A 297 4.13 -5.46 27.86
N ALA A 298 3.96 -4.55 28.83
CA ALA A 298 3.31 -4.90 30.08
C ALA A 298 1.92 -5.51 29.83
N GLU A 299 1.50 -6.39 30.73
CA GLU A 299 0.22 -7.09 30.59
C GLU A 299 -0.99 -6.16 30.70
N ASP A 300 -0.86 -5.06 31.45
CA ASP A 300 -1.89 -4.04 31.62
C ASP A 300 -1.28 -2.65 31.85
N ARG A 301 -2.15 -1.64 31.91
CA ARG A 301 -1.76 -0.23 32.09
C ARG A 301 -1.04 0.00 33.42
N ARG A 302 -1.44 -0.68 34.49
CA ARG A 302 -0.83 -0.50 35.83
C ARG A 302 0.61 -1.00 35.82
N HIS A 303 0.85 -2.19 35.30
CA HIS A 303 2.20 -2.73 35.17
C HIS A 303 3.07 -1.89 34.23
N ALA A 304 2.49 -1.29 33.18
CA ALA A 304 3.21 -0.33 32.32
C ALA A 304 3.64 0.93 33.10
N LEU A 305 2.77 1.47 33.96
CA LEU A 305 3.08 2.64 34.80
C LEU A 305 4.14 2.31 35.87
N ASP A 306 4.08 1.13 36.48
CA ASP A 306 5.10 0.66 37.41
C ASP A 306 6.46 0.51 36.70
N ALA A 307 6.47 -0.04 35.48
CA ALA A 307 7.68 -0.15 34.66
C ALA A 307 8.21 1.24 34.23
N ALA A 308 7.34 2.21 33.95
CA ALA A 308 7.75 3.59 33.64
C ALA A 308 8.39 4.28 34.85
N THR A 309 7.84 4.06 36.05
CA THR A 309 8.41 4.53 37.32
C THR A 309 9.78 3.89 37.59
N ALA A 310 9.92 2.59 37.33
CA ALA A 310 11.20 1.90 37.44
C ALA A 310 12.23 2.43 36.42
N PHE A 311 11.80 2.76 35.20
CA PHE A 311 12.65 3.38 34.18
C PHE A 311 13.14 4.77 34.64
N GLU A 312 12.25 5.60 35.19
CA GLU A 312 12.61 6.90 35.77
C GLU A 312 13.62 6.75 36.90
N ALA A 313 13.41 5.83 37.84
CA ALA A 313 14.35 5.60 38.95
C ALA A 313 15.73 5.15 38.45
N ALA A 314 15.78 4.26 37.46
CA ALA A 314 17.03 3.71 36.92
C ALA A 314 17.84 4.72 36.09
N TYR A 315 17.17 5.60 35.34
CA TYR A 315 17.82 6.47 34.35
C TYR A 315 17.74 7.96 34.68
N GLY A 316 16.83 8.40 35.55
CA GLY A 316 16.50 9.81 35.79
C GLY A 316 17.67 10.65 36.26
N ALA A 317 18.50 10.11 37.17
CA ALA A 317 19.66 10.83 37.72
C ALA A 317 20.72 11.17 36.66
N LYS A 318 20.87 10.34 35.60
CA LYS A 318 21.90 10.51 34.56
C LYS A 318 21.35 11.03 33.24
N PHE A 319 20.09 10.72 32.96
CA PHE A 319 19.45 10.91 31.65
C PHE A 319 18.05 11.51 31.79
N GLY A 320 17.88 12.54 32.62
CA GLY A 320 16.59 13.19 32.85
C GLY A 320 15.84 13.59 31.57
N LYS A 321 16.54 14.07 30.54
CA LYS A 321 15.93 14.37 29.21
C LYS A 321 15.36 13.14 28.50
N ALA A 322 15.95 11.96 28.70
CA ALA A 322 15.47 10.71 28.12
C ALA A 322 14.24 10.20 28.88
N VAL A 323 14.24 10.35 30.21
CA VAL A 323 13.10 10.00 31.08
C VAL A 323 11.90 10.91 30.82
N ALA A 324 12.11 12.22 30.71
CA ALA A 324 11.06 13.20 30.40
C ALA A 324 10.27 12.83 29.13
N LYS A 325 10.95 12.27 28.12
CA LYS A 325 10.28 11.80 26.89
C LYS A 325 9.26 10.69 27.13
N ILE A 326 9.37 9.93 28.21
CA ILE A 326 8.38 8.92 28.62
C ILE A 326 7.38 9.54 29.59
N THR A 327 7.83 10.16 30.68
CA THR A 327 6.96 10.64 31.76
C THR A 327 5.98 11.72 31.29
N ASP A 328 6.42 12.64 30.42
CA ASP A 328 5.59 13.74 29.93
C ASP A 328 4.48 13.26 28.99
N ASP A 329 4.67 12.10 28.35
CA ASP A 329 3.76 11.55 27.33
C ASP A 329 3.16 10.20 27.75
N VAL A 330 3.30 9.78 29.01
CA VAL A 330 2.97 8.41 29.44
C VAL A 330 1.51 8.05 29.15
N GLU A 331 0.57 8.96 29.40
CA GLU A 331 -0.85 8.73 29.16
C GLU A 331 -1.17 8.46 27.68
N VAL A 332 -0.64 9.29 26.78
CA VAL A 332 -0.85 9.12 25.33
C VAL A 332 0.01 8.00 24.74
N LEU A 333 1.05 7.53 25.45
CA LEU A 333 1.80 6.35 25.08
C LEU A 333 1.07 5.06 25.45
N LEU A 334 0.23 5.09 26.49
CA LEU A 334 -0.48 3.94 27.02
C LEU A 334 -1.97 3.91 26.65
N ALA A 335 -2.47 4.87 25.88
CA ALA A 335 -3.87 4.96 25.45
C ALA A 335 -4.38 3.67 24.76
N PHE A 336 -3.50 2.91 24.11
CA PHE A 336 -3.84 1.64 23.47
C PHE A 336 -4.44 0.60 24.43
N TYR A 337 -4.15 0.67 25.74
CA TYR A 337 -4.72 -0.24 26.76
C TYR A 337 -6.24 -0.08 26.94
N ASP A 338 -6.80 1.04 26.49
CA ASP A 338 -8.25 1.33 26.51
C ASP A 338 -8.99 0.68 25.32
N TYR A 339 -8.32 -0.16 24.54
CA TYR A 339 -8.83 -0.84 23.35
C TYR A 339 -8.52 -2.34 23.43
N PRO A 340 -9.19 -3.21 22.64
CA PRO A 340 -9.01 -4.66 22.72
C PRO A 340 -7.55 -5.10 22.61
N ALA A 341 -7.15 -6.08 23.42
CA ALA A 341 -5.77 -6.55 23.50
C ALA A 341 -5.21 -7.03 22.15
N GLU A 342 -6.07 -7.60 21.31
CA GLU A 342 -5.75 -8.05 19.96
C GLU A 342 -5.29 -6.89 19.07
N HIS A 343 -5.82 -5.68 19.31
CA HIS A 343 -5.50 -4.49 18.53
C HIS A 343 -4.16 -3.86 18.95
N TRP A 344 -3.67 -4.10 20.17
CA TRP A 344 -2.50 -3.41 20.72
C TRP A 344 -1.25 -3.52 19.85
N ILE A 345 -1.02 -4.66 19.19
CA ILE A 345 0.13 -4.83 18.29
C ILE A 345 0.09 -3.85 17.10
N HIS A 346 -1.10 -3.43 16.68
CA HIS A 346 -1.31 -2.47 15.61
C HIS A 346 -1.31 -1.03 16.14
N LEU A 347 -1.87 -0.78 17.32
CA LEU A 347 -2.05 0.57 17.88
C LEU A 347 -0.78 1.16 18.50
N ARG A 348 0.13 0.31 19.00
CA ARG A 348 1.40 0.75 19.60
C ARG A 348 2.38 1.34 18.58
N THR A 349 2.14 1.19 17.27
CA THR A 349 3.08 1.57 16.22
C THR A 349 2.39 2.16 15.00
N THR A 350 3.11 3.01 14.28
CA THR A 350 2.77 3.49 12.93
C THR A 350 3.33 2.58 11.83
N ASN A 351 3.65 1.32 12.16
CA ASN A 351 4.20 0.34 11.19
C ASN A 351 3.37 0.18 9.89
N PRO A 352 2.02 0.29 9.88
CA PRO A 352 1.29 0.31 8.61
C PRO A 352 1.78 1.41 7.64
N ASN A 353 2.09 2.60 8.16
CA ASN A 353 2.75 3.66 7.41
C ASN A 353 4.21 3.25 7.12
N GLU A 354 4.99 2.92 8.16
CA GLU A 354 6.42 2.70 8.00
C GLU A 354 6.77 1.55 7.04
N SER A 355 6.04 0.43 7.05
CA SER A 355 6.25 -0.70 6.13
C SER A 355 5.96 -0.31 4.67
N THR A 356 4.87 0.42 4.46
CA THR A 356 4.49 0.94 3.13
C THR A 356 5.54 1.91 2.61
N PHE A 357 6.06 2.76 3.49
CA PHE A 357 6.95 3.85 3.12
C PHE A 357 8.44 3.55 3.30
N ALA A 358 8.84 2.48 3.98
CA ALA A 358 10.22 2.00 3.96
C ALA A 358 10.60 1.65 2.52
N THR A 359 9.65 1.07 1.78
CA THR A 359 9.76 0.89 0.34
C THR A 359 9.95 2.24 -0.37
N VAL A 360 9.15 3.27 -0.07
CA VAL A 360 9.30 4.60 -0.70
C VAL A 360 10.64 5.27 -0.33
N ARG A 361 11.00 5.31 0.96
CA ARG A 361 12.17 6.01 1.53
C ARG A 361 13.51 5.35 1.20
N HIS A 362 13.61 4.01 1.23
CA HIS A 362 14.83 3.29 0.83
C HIS A 362 15.19 3.56 -0.64
N ARG A 363 14.17 3.87 -1.44
CA ARG A 363 14.22 3.96 -2.90
C ARG A 363 14.50 5.38 -3.41
N THR A 364 14.28 6.41 -2.57
CA THR A 364 14.53 7.83 -2.88
C THR A 364 15.94 8.34 -2.50
N LYS A 365 16.76 7.55 -1.79
CA LYS A 365 18.10 7.98 -1.32
C LYS A 365 19.17 8.03 -2.43
N VAL A 366 18.91 7.39 -3.57
CA VAL A 366 19.89 7.16 -4.64
C VAL A 366 19.77 8.16 -5.79
N THR A 367 18.65 8.89 -5.91
CA THR A 367 18.35 9.66 -7.12
C THR A 367 17.67 11.00 -6.87
N LYS A 368 17.71 11.88 -7.88
CA LYS A 368 17.29 13.28 -7.79
C LYS A 368 15.76 13.48 -7.63
N GLY A 369 14.92 12.46 -7.42
CA GLY A 369 13.49 12.63 -7.14
C GLY A 369 12.58 12.82 -8.37
N PRO A 370 11.23 12.95 -8.19
CA PRO A 370 10.32 13.16 -9.29
C PRO A 370 10.46 14.56 -9.91
N GLY A 371 10.04 14.71 -11.17
CA GLY A 371 10.16 15.97 -11.90
C GLY A 371 9.31 17.13 -11.33
N SER A 372 8.19 16.89 -10.65
CA SER A 372 7.38 17.96 -10.03
C SER A 372 6.68 17.45 -8.78
N ARG A 373 6.21 18.36 -7.91
CA ARG A 373 5.34 18.04 -6.76
C ARG A 373 4.17 17.14 -7.12
N ALA A 374 3.36 17.56 -8.11
CA ALA A 374 2.16 16.82 -8.52
C ALA A 374 2.47 15.41 -9.04
N ALA A 375 3.58 15.24 -9.76
CA ALA A 375 4.02 13.92 -10.20
C ALA A 375 4.47 13.05 -9.00
N GLY A 376 5.19 13.64 -8.04
CA GLY A 376 5.60 12.95 -6.81
C GLY A 376 4.42 12.49 -5.97
N LEU A 377 3.41 13.34 -5.80
CA LEU A 377 2.17 13.02 -5.10
C LEU A 377 1.40 11.88 -5.77
N ALA A 378 1.18 11.99 -7.09
CA ALA A 378 0.49 10.95 -7.87
C ALA A 378 1.21 9.59 -7.83
N MET A 379 2.55 9.61 -7.86
CA MET A 379 3.33 8.37 -7.75
C MET A 379 3.27 7.77 -6.37
N ALA A 380 3.42 8.58 -5.31
CA ALA A 380 3.26 8.11 -3.93
C ALA A 380 1.88 7.48 -3.72
N PHE A 381 0.83 8.12 -4.25
CA PHE A 381 -0.53 7.57 -4.26
C PHE A 381 -0.60 6.17 -4.86
N LYS A 382 -0.11 5.96 -6.09
CA LYS A 382 -0.13 4.63 -6.73
C LYS A 382 0.67 3.57 -5.98
N LEU A 383 1.76 3.96 -5.33
CA LEU A 383 2.56 3.04 -4.53
C LEU A 383 1.82 2.57 -3.28
N ILE A 384 1.16 3.51 -2.59
CA ILE A 384 0.36 3.18 -1.42
C ILE A 384 -0.85 2.34 -1.82
N GLU A 385 -1.54 2.70 -2.89
CA GLU A 385 -2.68 1.95 -3.41
C GLU A 385 -2.29 0.50 -3.75
N SER A 386 -1.14 0.29 -4.40
CA SER A 386 -0.63 -1.07 -4.68
C SER A 386 -0.22 -1.82 -3.40
N ALA A 387 0.31 -1.12 -2.39
CA ALA A 387 0.66 -1.71 -1.10
C ALA A 387 -0.57 -2.09 -0.28
N GLN A 388 -1.63 -1.28 -0.34
CA GLN A 388 -2.89 -1.46 0.38
C GLN A 388 -3.52 -2.83 0.09
N ALA A 389 -3.44 -3.32 -1.15
CA ALA A 389 -3.93 -4.64 -1.53
C ALA A 389 -3.30 -5.81 -0.73
N ARG A 390 -2.17 -5.57 -0.06
CA ARG A 390 -1.47 -6.56 0.78
C ARG A 390 -1.54 -6.24 2.28
N TRP A 391 -2.21 -5.15 2.67
CA TRP A 391 -2.34 -4.82 4.09
C TRP A 391 -3.25 -5.84 4.76
N ARG A 392 -2.71 -6.45 5.82
CA ARG A 392 -3.50 -7.27 6.72
C ARG A 392 -4.42 -6.38 7.55
N ALA A 393 -5.67 -6.81 7.71
CA ALA A 393 -6.61 -6.25 8.67
C ALA A 393 -6.02 -6.19 10.10
N VAL A 394 -6.65 -5.43 10.99
CA VAL A 394 -6.33 -5.55 12.43
C VAL A 394 -6.67 -6.96 12.93
N ASN A 395 -6.08 -7.38 14.05
CA ASN A 395 -6.45 -8.67 14.65
C ASN A 395 -7.86 -8.56 15.23
N ALA A 396 -8.59 -9.67 15.28
CA ALA A 396 -9.99 -9.69 15.70
C ALA A 396 -10.85 -8.56 15.07
N PRO A 397 -10.96 -8.48 13.72
CA PRO A 397 -11.62 -7.36 13.02
C PRO A 397 -13.03 -7.01 13.50
N HIS A 398 -13.78 -8.00 13.95
CA HIS A 398 -15.14 -7.84 14.46
C HIS A 398 -15.23 -6.95 15.71
N LEU A 399 -14.15 -6.83 16.49
CA LEU A 399 -14.11 -5.97 17.69
C LEU A 399 -14.03 -4.48 17.34
N VAL A 400 -13.64 -4.13 16.11
CA VAL A 400 -13.53 -2.73 15.67
C VAL A 400 -14.90 -2.04 15.68
N ALA A 401 -15.95 -2.74 15.24
CA ALA A 401 -17.32 -2.24 15.31
C ALA A 401 -17.79 -2.00 16.77
N LEU A 402 -17.36 -2.84 17.71
CA LEU A 402 -17.68 -2.66 19.13
C LEU A 402 -16.98 -1.44 19.73
N VAL A 403 -15.72 -1.21 19.37
CA VAL A 403 -14.99 0.01 19.75
C VAL A 403 -15.71 1.24 19.20
N ARG A 404 -16.16 1.19 17.94
CA ARG A 404 -16.93 2.29 17.35
C ARG A 404 -18.27 2.54 18.07
N ALA A 405 -18.93 1.49 18.51
CA ALA A 405 -20.16 1.57 19.30
C ALA A 405 -19.94 2.07 20.74
N GLY A 406 -18.69 2.33 21.16
CA GLY A 406 -18.36 2.81 22.49
C GLY A 406 -18.31 1.72 23.55
N ALA A 407 -18.07 0.46 23.17
CA ALA A 407 -17.91 -0.62 24.14
C ALA A 407 -16.78 -0.31 25.13
N THR A 408 -17.04 -0.58 26.42
CA THR A 408 -16.04 -0.36 27.48
C THR A 408 -15.01 -1.48 27.42
N VAL A 409 -13.73 -1.09 27.34
CA VAL A 409 -12.60 -2.00 27.41
C VAL A 409 -11.75 -1.62 28.61
N VAL A 410 -11.48 -2.60 29.48
CA VAL A 410 -10.62 -2.44 30.64
C VAL A 410 -9.43 -3.38 30.47
N ASN A 411 -8.21 -2.81 30.38
CA ASN A 411 -6.97 -3.56 30.18
C ASN A 411 -7.05 -4.56 29.00
N GLY A 412 -7.66 -4.13 27.90
CA GLY A 412 -7.75 -4.95 26.69
C GLY A 412 -8.87 -5.99 26.66
N ILE A 413 -9.66 -6.09 27.72
CA ILE A 413 -10.78 -7.02 27.83
C ILE A 413 -12.08 -6.22 27.69
N LEU A 414 -12.96 -6.64 26.79
CA LEU A 414 -14.31 -6.08 26.66
C LEU A 414 -15.11 -6.42 27.91
N VAL A 415 -15.70 -5.39 28.52
CA VAL A 415 -16.59 -5.54 29.66
C VAL A 415 -18.02 -5.54 29.11
N GLU A 416 -18.67 -6.70 29.12
CA GLU A 416 -20.13 -6.75 28.99
C GLU A 416 -20.71 -6.14 30.28
N ARG A 417 -21.53 -5.08 30.14
CA ARG A 417 -22.23 -4.29 31.19
C ARG A 417 -21.71 -4.46 32.65
N PRO A 418 -21.29 -3.38 33.35
CA PRO A 418 -21.09 -3.50 34.80
C PRO A 418 -22.39 -4.02 35.43
N ASP A 419 -22.31 -5.14 36.14
CA ASP A 419 -23.44 -5.68 36.89
C ASP A 419 -24.01 -4.54 37.77
N GLU A 420 -25.26 -4.18 37.54
CA GLU A 420 -26.00 -3.22 38.38
C GLU A 420 -26.34 -3.79 39.78
N ASP A 421 -25.77 -4.96 40.14
CA ASP A 421 -26.03 -5.66 41.40
C ASP A 421 -24.80 -5.63 42.33
N ALA A 422 -24.47 -4.44 42.85
CA ALA A 422 -23.73 -4.28 44.10
C ALA A 422 -23.97 -2.88 44.70
N ALA A 423 -25.23 -2.57 45.02
CA ALA A 423 -25.61 -1.44 45.86
C ALA A 423 -25.78 -1.87 47.32
#